data_AF-A0AAE3AJA4-F1
#
_entry.id   AF-A0AAE3AJA4-F1
#
_cell.length_a   1.000
_cell.length_b   1.000
_cell.length_c   1.000
_cell.angle_alpha   90.00
_cell.angle_beta   90.00
_cell.angle_gamma   90.00
#
_symmetry.space_group_name_H-M   'P 1'
#
loop_
_entity.id
_entity.type
_entity.pdbx_description
1 polymer ?
#
loop_
_entity_poly.entity_id
_entity_poly.type
_entity_poly.pdbx_seq_one_letter_code
_entity_poly.pdbx_strand_id
1 'polypeptide(L)'
;MIFWERQKSLTAFYEACTKPVRDAYDLTQMQFNILMFLHNNPQFDTAGDLVKTRHLTKSHVSTALKELEARGWIEAHYAAGNRKSQHLRITKSAEAVIAAGKAAQEVFGKQLFKGFTPGETEQYKVLFDKMCENAAEGLAETERMN
;
A
#
# COMPACT_ATOMS: atom_id res chain seq x y z
N MET A 1 14.13 -21.05 -10.40
CA MET A 1 14.55 -19.75 -9.84
C MET A 1 13.86 -19.57 -8.48
N ILE A 2 14.59 -19.41 -7.38
CA ILE A 2 14.05 -19.31 -6.01
C ILE A 2 13.50 -17.91 -5.64
N PHE A 3 13.42 -17.03 -6.62
CA PHE A 3 13.03 -15.62 -6.48
C PHE A 3 11.65 -15.47 -5.84
N TRP A 4 10.65 -16.19 -6.34
CA TRP A 4 9.27 -16.13 -5.87
C TRP A 4 9.11 -16.56 -4.41
N GLU A 5 9.82 -17.60 -3.97
CA GLU A 5 9.79 -18.05 -2.58
C GLU A 5 10.40 -17.02 -1.63
N ARG A 6 11.49 -16.36 -2.06
CA ARG A 6 12.10 -15.26 -1.28
C ARG A 6 11.19 -14.04 -1.17
N GLN A 7 10.50 -13.68 -2.26
CA GLN A 7 9.54 -12.57 -2.24
C GLN A 7 8.36 -12.85 -1.30
N LYS A 8 7.83 -14.08 -1.30
CA LYS A 8 6.76 -14.49 -0.36
C LYS A 8 7.19 -14.32 1.10
N SER A 9 8.43 -14.64 1.44
CA SER A 9 8.95 -14.47 2.80
C SER A 9 8.95 -12.99 3.24
N LEU A 10 9.26 -12.06 2.33
CA LEU A 10 9.21 -10.62 2.62
C LEU A 10 7.77 -10.17 2.90
N THR A 11 6.82 -10.59 2.07
CA THR A 11 5.40 -10.29 2.25
C THR A 11 4.88 -10.89 3.56
N ALA A 12 5.18 -12.16 3.85
CA ALA A 12 4.76 -12.81 5.08
C ALA A 12 5.30 -12.11 6.33
N PHE A 13 6.55 -11.64 6.29
CA PHE A 13 7.13 -10.88 7.38
C PHE A 13 6.43 -9.53 7.57
N TYR A 14 6.09 -8.82 6.49
CA TYR A 14 5.30 -7.59 6.56
C TYR A 14 3.91 -7.82 7.17
N GLU A 15 3.23 -8.89 6.76
CA GLU A 15 1.93 -9.27 7.31
C GLU A 15 2.01 -9.61 8.81
N ALA A 16 3.10 -10.25 9.24
CA ALA A 16 3.36 -10.55 10.65
C ALA A 16 3.62 -9.28 11.47
N CYS A 17 4.44 -8.34 10.98
CA CYS A 17 4.70 -7.06 11.65
C CYS A 17 3.43 -6.22 11.80
N THR A 18 2.52 -6.28 10.84
CA THR A 18 1.30 -5.46 10.81
C THR A 18 0.10 -6.14 11.46
N LYS A 19 0.16 -7.45 11.72
CA LYS A 19 -0.91 -8.23 12.35
C LYS A 19 -1.37 -7.66 13.71
N PRO A 20 -0.49 -7.29 14.66
CA PRO A 20 -0.93 -6.73 15.93
C PRO A 20 -1.76 -5.45 15.78
N VAL A 21 -1.39 -4.58 14.84
CA VAL A 21 -2.17 -3.36 14.54
C VAL A 21 -3.50 -3.74 13.91
N ARG A 22 -3.50 -4.67 12.95
CA ARG A 22 -4.73 -5.11 12.30
C ARG A 22 -5.73 -5.71 13.29
N ASP A 23 -5.26 -6.57 14.19
CA ASP A 23 -6.10 -7.19 15.21
C ASP A 23 -6.64 -6.14 16.20
N ALA A 24 -5.80 -5.18 16.62
CA ALA A 24 -6.20 -4.13 17.58
C ALA A 24 -7.26 -3.16 17.04
N TYR A 25 -7.28 -2.94 15.73
CA TYR A 25 -8.20 -2.02 15.05
C TYR A 25 -9.29 -2.73 14.24
N ASP A 26 -9.41 -4.06 14.38
CA ASP A 26 -10.34 -4.91 13.62
C ASP A 26 -10.29 -4.62 12.12
N LEU A 27 -9.09 -4.74 11.56
CA LEU A 27 -8.80 -4.44 10.16
C LEU A 27 -8.45 -5.70 9.38
N THR A 28 -9.02 -5.83 8.18
CA THR A 28 -8.50 -6.77 7.18
C THR A 28 -7.14 -6.30 6.65
N GLN A 29 -6.36 -7.21 6.04
CA GLN A 29 -5.10 -6.83 5.37
C GLN A 29 -5.31 -5.73 4.33
N MET A 30 -6.42 -5.82 3.58
CA MET A 30 -6.73 -4.89 2.50
C MET A 30 -7.06 -3.50 3.02
N GLN A 31 -7.93 -3.39 4.03
CA GLN A 31 -8.26 -2.11 4.64
C GLN A 31 -7.01 -1.44 5.24
N PHE A 32 -6.17 -2.21 5.95
CA PHE A 32 -4.88 -1.71 6.44
C PHE A 32 -3.98 -1.22 5.30
N ASN A 33 -3.85 -2.00 4.23
CA ASN A 33 -3.03 -1.63 3.07
C ASN A 33 -3.55 -0.38 2.36
N ILE A 34 -4.87 -0.17 2.29
CA ILE A 34 -5.48 1.04 1.73
C ILE A 34 -5.13 2.25 2.59
N LEU A 35 -5.35 2.18 3.90
CA LEU A 35 -5.03 3.28 4.83
C LEU A 35 -3.55 3.67 4.74
N MET A 36 -2.65 2.69 4.76
CA MET A 36 -1.21 2.92 4.65
C MET A 36 -0.80 3.41 3.27
N PHE A 37 -1.48 2.96 2.21
CA PHE A 37 -1.20 3.44 0.85
C PHE A 37 -1.57 4.91 0.69
N LEU A 38 -2.79 5.30 1.07
CA LEU A 38 -3.27 6.68 1.00
C LEU A 38 -2.40 7.62 1.85
N HIS A 39 -1.99 7.17 3.05
CA HIS A 39 -1.12 7.97 3.90
C HIS A 39 0.30 8.14 3.34
N ASN A 40 0.90 7.05 2.85
CA ASN A 40 2.27 7.08 2.35
C ASN A 40 2.39 7.72 0.95
N ASN A 41 1.29 7.77 0.20
CA ASN A 41 1.25 8.28 -1.16
C ASN A 41 0.04 9.21 -1.37
N PRO A 42 0.02 10.40 -0.75
CA PRO A 42 -1.11 11.32 -0.83
C PRO A 42 -1.42 11.81 -2.26
N GLN A 43 -0.50 11.61 -3.21
CA GLN A 43 -0.70 11.89 -4.64
C GLN A 43 -1.52 10.81 -5.38
N PHE A 44 -1.71 9.63 -4.78
CA PHE A 44 -2.47 8.51 -5.34
C PHE A 44 -3.71 8.26 -4.48
N ASP A 45 -4.73 9.08 -4.69
CA ASP A 45 -5.87 9.20 -3.79
C ASP A 45 -7.20 8.77 -4.44
N THR A 46 -7.16 8.11 -5.61
CA THR A 46 -8.38 7.60 -6.24
C THR A 46 -8.52 6.09 -6.08
N ALA A 47 -9.76 5.59 -6.16
CA ALA A 47 -10.01 4.14 -6.22
C ALA A 47 -9.34 3.49 -7.45
N GLY A 48 -9.18 4.24 -8.54
CA GLY A 48 -8.48 3.78 -9.73
C GLY A 48 -6.99 3.53 -9.47
N ASP A 49 -6.35 4.40 -8.70
CA ASP A 49 -4.94 4.23 -8.32
C ASP A 49 -4.77 3.03 -7.40
N LEU A 50 -5.67 2.85 -6.42
CA LEU A 50 -5.66 1.68 -5.55
C LEU A 50 -5.77 0.36 -6.32
N VAL A 51 -6.64 0.30 -7.33
CA VAL A 51 -6.80 -0.89 -8.18
C VAL A 51 -5.54 -1.16 -9.01
N LYS A 52 -4.96 -0.11 -9.62
CA LYS A 52 -3.76 -0.24 -10.46
C LYS A 52 -2.53 -0.63 -9.66
N THR A 53 -2.29 0.04 -8.53
CA THR A 53 -1.03 -0.11 -7.78
C THR A 53 -1.02 -1.33 -6.86
N ARG A 54 -2.19 -1.86 -6.47
CA ARG A 54 -2.26 -3.03 -5.57
C ARG A 54 -2.70 -4.33 -6.25
N HIS A 55 -2.94 -4.32 -7.56
CA HIS A 55 -3.46 -5.47 -8.31
C HIS A 55 -4.70 -6.11 -7.66
N LEU A 56 -5.55 -5.28 -7.04
CA LEU A 56 -6.75 -5.72 -6.34
C LEU A 56 -7.95 -5.71 -7.28
N THR A 57 -8.91 -6.60 -7.05
CA THR A 57 -10.17 -6.58 -7.79
C THR A 57 -10.98 -5.33 -7.40
N LYS A 58 -11.64 -4.71 -8.38
CA LYS A 58 -12.46 -3.50 -8.18
C LYS A 58 -13.54 -3.69 -7.10
N SER A 59 -14.14 -4.88 -7.02
CA SER A 59 -15.18 -5.21 -6.04
C SER A 59 -14.64 -5.18 -4.61
N HIS A 60 -13.49 -5.80 -4.36
CA HIS A 60 -12.87 -5.84 -3.04
C HIS A 60 -12.41 -4.46 -2.57
N VAL A 61 -11.83 -3.65 -3.48
CA VAL A 61 -11.47 -2.26 -3.17
C VAL A 61 -12.72 -1.44 -2.81
N SER A 62 -13.82 -1.56 -3.57
CA SER A 62 -15.05 -0.82 -3.28
C SER A 62 -15.64 -1.16 -1.91
N THR A 63 -15.69 -2.45 -1.55
CA THR A 63 -16.20 -2.88 -0.24
C THR A 63 -15.34 -2.34 0.89
N ALA A 64 -14.01 -2.48 0.79
CA ALA A 64 -13.10 -1.99 1.83
C ALA A 64 -13.17 -0.46 1.99
N LEU A 65 -13.31 0.30 0.90
CA LEU A 65 -13.49 1.75 0.96
C LEU A 65 -14.78 2.14 1.67
N LYS A 66 -15.91 1.48 1.36
CA LYS A 66 -17.19 1.74 2.03
C LYS A 66 -17.12 1.47 3.53
N GLU A 67 -16.47 0.39 3.93
CA GLU A 67 -16.32 0.05 5.35
C GLU A 67 -15.43 1.05 6.10
N LEU A 68 -14.33 1.50 5.47
CA LEU A 68 -13.45 2.54 6.03
C LEU A 68 -14.15 3.90 6.11
N GLU A 69 -14.98 4.24 5.13
CA GLU A 69 -15.79 5.46 5.12
C GLU A 69 -16.89 5.40 6.19
N ALA A 70 -17.54 4.24 6.37
CA ALA A 70 -18.53 4.03 7.44
C ALA A 70 -17.91 4.14 8.85
N ARG A 71 -16.63 3.78 9.01
CA ARG A 71 -15.85 4.03 10.24
C ARG A 71 -15.42 5.50 10.39
N GLY A 72 -15.67 6.32 9.37
CA GLY A 72 -15.22 7.70 9.30
C GLY A 72 -13.72 7.85 9.21
N TRP A 73 -12.96 6.83 8.79
CA TRP A 73 -11.49 6.87 8.70
C TRP A 73 -10.97 7.43 7.38
N ILE A 74 -11.80 7.34 6.35
CA ILE A 74 -11.60 8.02 5.08
C ILE A 74 -12.84 8.82 4.74
N GLU A 75 -12.67 9.84 3.91
CA GLU A 75 -13.79 10.56 3.31
C GLU A 75 -13.52 10.82 1.83
N ALA A 76 -14.59 10.74 1.04
CA ALA A 76 -14.56 11.09 -0.35
C ALA A 76 -14.79 12.60 -0.55
N HIS A 77 -14.02 13.20 -1.45
CA HIS A 77 -14.21 14.57 -1.89
C HIS A 77 -14.00 14.70 -3.39
N TYR A 78 -14.54 15.78 -3.96
CA TYR A 78 -14.37 16.11 -5.38
C TYR A 78 -13.48 17.35 -5.49
N ALA A 79 -12.52 17.30 -6.40
CA ALA A 79 -11.71 18.48 -6.70
C ALA A 79 -12.60 19.61 -7.26
N ALA A 80 -12.25 20.86 -6.94
CA ALA A 80 -12.98 22.02 -7.44
C ALA A 80 -12.98 22.01 -8.99
N GLY A 81 -14.17 21.97 -9.60
CA GLY A 81 -14.33 21.94 -11.05
C GLY A 81 -14.26 20.55 -11.70
N ASN A 82 -13.85 19.49 -10.98
CA ASN A 82 -13.87 18.11 -11.49
C ASN A 82 -14.75 17.20 -10.61
N ARG A 83 -16.00 17.01 -11.03
CA ARG A 83 -16.96 16.10 -10.39
C ARG A 83 -16.87 14.65 -10.88
N LYS A 84 -15.98 14.36 -11.84
CA LYS A 84 -15.86 13.02 -12.44
C LYS A 84 -14.94 12.10 -11.64
N SER A 85 -13.95 12.67 -10.94
CA SER A 85 -12.99 11.91 -10.13
C SER A 85 -13.25 12.12 -8.64
N GLN A 86 -13.52 11.03 -7.94
CA GLN A 86 -13.67 11.00 -6.48
C GLN A 86 -12.29 10.75 -5.86
N HIS A 87 -11.86 11.67 -5.01
CA HIS A 87 -10.60 11.64 -4.29
C HIS A 87 -10.84 11.23 -2.83
N LEU A 88 -9.91 10.47 -2.26
CA LEU A 88 -10.01 9.87 -0.94
C LEU A 88 -8.98 10.52 -0.02
N ARG A 89 -9.41 10.98 1.15
CA ARG A 89 -8.47 11.49 2.17
C ARG A 89 -8.66 10.77 3.50
N ILE A 90 -7.56 10.56 4.19
CA ILE A 90 -7.55 10.09 5.58
C ILE A 90 -8.09 11.19 6.48
N THR A 91 -9.01 10.84 7.38
CA THR A 91 -9.60 11.78 8.33
C THR A 91 -8.81 11.82 9.64
N LYS A 92 -9.13 12.80 10.50
CA LYS A 92 -8.53 12.89 11.84
C LYS A 92 -8.85 11.68 12.74
N SER A 93 -10.01 11.06 12.59
CA SER A 93 -10.40 9.88 13.38
C SER A 93 -9.56 8.64 13.07
N ALA A 94 -8.85 8.61 11.94
CA ALA A 94 -7.91 7.55 11.61
C ALA A 94 -6.49 7.77 12.17
N GLU A 95 -6.19 8.93 12.77
CA GLU A 95 -4.82 9.30 13.15
C GLU A 95 -4.13 8.25 14.05
N ALA A 96 -4.86 7.68 15.00
CA ALA A 96 -4.34 6.63 15.89
C ALA A 96 -3.94 5.35 15.14
N VAL A 97 -4.80 4.87 14.22
CA VAL A 97 -4.50 3.66 13.43
C VAL A 97 -3.38 3.92 12.42
N ILE A 98 -3.29 5.14 11.88
CA ILE A 98 -2.18 5.55 11.02
C ILE A 98 -0.86 5.54 11.78
N ALA A 99 -0.82 6.17 12.96
CA ALA A 99 0.39 6.20 13.79
C ALA A 99 0.86 4.79 14.17
N ALA A 100 -0.05 3.91 14.58
CA ALA A 100 0.27 2.52 14.87
C ALA A 100 0.76 1.76 13.62
N GLY A 101 0.12 1.97 12.47
CA GLY A 101 0.54 1.38 11.20
C GLY A 101 1.93 1.81 10.78
N LYS A 102 2.26 3.11 10.87
CA LYS A 102 3.61 3.62 10.60
C LYS A 102 4.65 3.00 11.51
N ALA A 103 4.38 2.92 12.82
CA ALA A 103 5.31 2.29 13.76
C ALA A 103 5.58 0.82 13.38
N ALA A 104 4.56 0.07 12.96
CA ALA A 104 4.75 -1.30 12.46
C ALA A 104 5.57 -1.35 11.15
N GLN A 105 5.35 -0.44 10.21
CA GLN A 105 6.14 -0.31 8.98
C GLN A 105 7.61 0.05 9.27
N GLU A 106 7.87 0.90 10.26
CA GLU A 106 9.22 1.25 10.70
C GLU A 106 9.95 0.06 11.32
N VAL A 107 9.26 -0.75 12.14
CA VAL A 107 9.81 -1.99 12.69
C VAL A 107 10.16 -2.95 11.55
N PHE A 108 9.24 -3.15 10.61
CA PHE A 108 9.48 -3.97 9.43
C PHE A 108 10.72 -3.50 8.65
N GLY A 109 10.80 -2.20 8.32
CA GLY A 109 11.94 -1.64 7.60
C GLY A 109 13.26 -1.80 8.34
N LYS A 110 13.29 -1.50 9.64
CA LYS A 110 14.50 -1.65 10.48
C LYS A 110 15.01 -3.10 10.53
N GLN A 111 14.09 -4.07 10.63
CA GLN A 111 14.47 -5.48 10.64
C GLN A 111 14.89 -5.98 9.26
N LEU A 112 14.20 -5.54 8.20
CA LEU A 112 14.49 -5.93 6.83
C LEU A 112 15.90 -5.49 6.39
N PHE A 113 16.31 -4.28 6.77
CA PHE A 113 17.63 -3.73 6.46
C PHE A 113 18.65 -3.92 7.61
N LYS A 114 18.38 -4.82 8.56
CA LYS A 114 19.31 -5.08 9.67
C LYS A 114 20.65 -5.59 9.12
N GLY A 115 21.72 -4.87 9.46
CA GLY A 115 23.08 -5.21 9.02
C GLY A 115 23.48 -4.58 7.68
N PHE A 116 22.58 -3.87 7.00
CA PHE A 116 22.93 -3.07 5.84
C PHE A 116 23.59 -1.76 6.29
N THR A 117 24.63 -1.36 5.57
CA THR A 117 25.16 0.00 5.63
C THR A 117 24.17 0.98 4.96
N PRO A 118 24.29 2.29 5.23
CA PRO A 118 23.52 3.29 4.51
C PRO A 118 23.71 3.23 2.99
N GLY A 119 24.95 2.96 2.53
CA GLY A 119 25.27 2.82 1.11
C GLY A 119 24.59 1.61 0.46
N GLU A 120 24.62 0.44 1.12
CA GLU A 120 23.94 -0.76 0.62
C GLU A 120 22.42 -0.59 0.60
N THR A 121 21.86 0.10 1.60
CA THR A 121 20.42 0.39 1.65
C THR A 121 20.01 1.27 0.48
N GLU A 122 20.78 2.31 0.19
CA GLU A 122 20.49 3.21 -0.93
C GLU A 122 20.67 2.52 -2.28
N GLN A 123 21.75 1.76 -2.43
CA GLN A 123 21.99 0.96 -3.63
C GLN A 123 20.88 -0.07 -3.86
N TYR A 124 20.41 -0.74 -2.81
CA TYR A 124 19.30 -1.69 -2.90
C TYR A 124 18.03 -1.02 -3.44
N LYS A 125 17.67 0.17 -2.93
CA LYS A 125 16.48 0.89 -3.42
C LYS A 125 16.57 1.17 -4.92
N VAL A 126 17.70 1.71 -5.37
CA VAL A 126 17.93 2.00 -6.80
C VAL A 126 17.82 0.74 -7.66
N LEU A 127 18.38 -0.38 -7.20
CA LEU A 127 18.31 -1.65 -7.94
C LEU A 127 16.89 -2.23 -7.94
N PHE A 128 16.19 -2.13 -6.82
CA PHE A 128 14.81 -2.61 -6.69
C PHE A 128 13.85 -1.80 -7.56
N ASP A 129 13.99 -0.47 -7.59
CA ASP A 129 13.17 0.40 -8.43
C ASP A 129 13.34 0.06 -9.91
N LYS A 130 14.57 -0.15 -10.38
CA LYS A 130 14.85 -0.62 -11.76
C LYS A 130 14.20 -1.97 -12.07
N MET A 131 14.19 -2.90 -11.11
CA MET A 131 13.52 -4.19 -11.29
C MET A 131 11.99 -4.01 -11.41
N CYS A 132 11.41 -3.10 -10.63
CA CYS A 132 9.99 -2.77 -10.69
C CYS A 132 9.61 -2.07 -12.00
N GLU A 133 10.43 -1.15 -12.49
CA GLU A 133 10.25 -0.49 -13.80
C GLU A 133 10.23 -1.52 -14.93
N ASN A 134 11.24 -2.40 -15.00
CA ASN A 134 11.29 -3.47 -15.99
C ASN A 134 10.06 -4.40 -15.93
N ALA A 135 9.58 -4.71 -14.72
CA ALA A 135 8.38 -5.54 -14.55
C ALA A 135 7.11 -4.83 -15.04
N ALA A 136 6.98 -3.53 -14.79
CA ALA A 136 5.86 -2.73 -15.27
C ALA A 136 5.85 -2.60 -16.79
N GLU A 137 7.02 -2.40 -17.40
CA GLU A 137 7.19 -2.38 -18.86
C GLU A 137 6.78 -3.71 -19.50
N GLY A 138 7.29 -4.84 -18.98
CA GLY A 138 6.95 -6.17 -19.48
C GLY A 138 5.47 -6.52 -19.36
N LEU A 139 4.79 -6.05 -18.30
CA LEU A 139 3.34 -6.22 -18.16
C LEU A 139 2.58 -5.43 -19.24
N ALA A 140 2.94 -4.17 -19.46
CA ALA A 140 2.31 -3.33 -20.47
C ALA A 140 2.51 -3.86 -21.89
N GLU A 141 3.67 -4.45 -22.20
CA GLU A 141 3.90 -5.14 -23.48
C GLU A 141 2.99 -6.36 -23.64
N THR A 142 2.86 -7.17 -22.59
CA THR A 142 1.99 -8.37 -22.61
C THR A 142 0.52 -8.00 -22.80
N GLU A 143 0.05 -6.91 -22.18
CA GLU A 143 -1.32 -6.42 -22.36
C GLU A 143 -1.60 -5.84 -23.76
N ARG A 144 -0.58 -5.36 -24.49
CA ARG A 144 -0.72 -4.88 -25.88
C ARG A 144 -0.75 -6.01 -26.91
N MET A 145 -0.21 -7.17 -26.56
CA MET A 145 -0.12 -8.33 -27.44
C MET A 145 -1.35 -9.26 -27.36
N ASN A 146 -2.18 -9.09 -26.32
CA ASN A 146 -3.42 -9.85 -26.08
C ASN A 146 -4.66 -9.00 -26.40
#